data_AF-A0AAU2RJT5-F1
#
_entry.id   AF-A0AAU2RJT5-F1
#
_cell.length_a   1.000
_cell.length_b   1.000
_cell.length_c   1.000
_cell.angle_alpha   90.00
_cell.angle_beta   90.00
_cell.angle_gamma   90.00
#
_symmetry.space_group_name_H-M   'P 1'
#
loop_
_entity.id
_entity.type
_entity.pdbx_description
1 polymer ?
#
loop_
_entity_poly.entity_id
_entity_poly.type
_entity_poly.pdbx_seq_one_letter_code
_entity_poly.pdbx_strand_id
1 'polypeptide(L)'
;MGVVNTADDTTEDTGTVADRGPKQDRSRVTRKRLLEAAVSCLAEHGWAGSTVSVVAERAGVSRGAAQHHFRTREDLFTAAVEYVAEERSLALRALFPEGPADRRAVVAAIVDLYTGPLFRAALHLWVAASNEDQLRPRVTELEARVGRETHRIAVDLLRADETVPGVRESVQGLLDMARGLGLANLLTDDTGRRAKVVAQWAALLDDVLG
;
A
#
# COMPACT_ATOMS: atom_id res chain seq x y z
N MET A 1 -68.79 21.84 17.82
CA MET A 1 -69.27 20.68 17.06
C MET A 1 -68.80 20.86 15.62
N GLY A 2 -68.14 19.87 15.01
CA GLY A 2 -67.37 20.03 13.75
C GLY A 2 -65.93 20.55 14.00
N VAL A 3 -64.77 19.94 13.67
CA VAL A 3 -64.29 18.96 12.65
C VAL A 3 -63.63 19.61 11.41
N VAL A 4 -62.28 19.64 11.37
CA VAL A 4 -61.31 19.10 10.34
C VAL A 4 -61.49 19.52 8.84
N ASN A 5 -60.48 19.89 8.02
CA ASN A 5 -58.99 19.76 8.11
C ASN A 5 -58.14 20.80 7.30
N THR A 6 -56.81 20.78 7.53
CA THR A 6 -55.61 21.06 6.67
C THR A 6 -55.68 21.81 5.32
N ALA A 7 -54.85 22.87 5.21
CA ALA A 7 -53.67 22.99 4.32
C ALA A 7 -52.78 24.11 4.93
N ASP A 8 -51.55 23.89 5.41
CA ASP A 8 -50.30 23.50 4.72
C ASP A 8 -49.63 24.65 3.93
N ASP A 9 -48.92 25.53 4.66
CA ASP A 9 -47.79 26.33 4.16
C ASP A 9 -46.99 26.95 5.35
N THR A 10 -45.83 26.37 5.69
CA THR A 10 -44.76 27.09 6.41
C THR A 10 -43.38 26.54 6.06
N THR A 11 -42.74 27.20 5.10
CA THR A 11 -41.32 27.63 5.10
C THR A 11 -40.21 26.72 5.67
N GLU A 12 -39.23 26.48 4.79
CA GLU A 12 -37.79 26.49 5.05
C GLU A 12 -37.17 25.40 5.96
N ASP A 13 -36.71 24.32 5.34
CA ASP A 13 -35.45 23.67 5.73
C ASP A 13 -34.38 23.88 4.64
N THR A 14 -33.66 24.99 4.73
CA THR A 14 -32.49 25.29 3.87
C THR A 14 -31.21 24.62 4.39
N GLY A 15 -31.27 23.29 4.58
CA GLY A 15 -30.15 22.40 4.91
C GLY A 15 -29.06 22.35 3.81
N THR A 16 -28.28 23.42 3.71
CA THR A 16 -27.34 23.71 2.62
C THR A 16 -26.25 22.63 2.46
N VAL A 17 -26.28 21.91 1.33
CA VAL A 17 -25.32 20.84 0.97
C VAL A 17 -23.97 21.39 0.44
N ALA A 18 -23.75 22.71 0.47
CA ALA A 18 -22.82 23.43 -0.42
C ALA A 18 -21.53 24.00 0.23
N ASP A 19 -20.86 23.31 1.16
CA ASP A 19 -19.48 23.66 1.59
C ASP A 19 -18.49 22.47 1.60
N ARG A 20 -18.75 21.41 0.82
CA ARG A 20 -17.76 20.35 0.54
C ARG A 20 -16.80 20.77 -0.60
N GLY A 21 -16.38 22.04 -0.59
CA GLY A 21 -15.84 22.74 -1.76
C GLY A 21 -14.34 22.58 -2.03
N PRO A 22 -13.79 23.34 -3.01
CA PRO A 22 -12.41 23.21 -3.56
C PRO A 22 -11.23 23.34 -2.59
N LYS A 23 -11.46 23.52 -1.29
CA LYS A 23 -10.44 23.40 -0.25
C LYS A 23 -10.16 21.93 0.10
N GLN A 24 -11.18 21.07 0.09
CA GLN A 24 -11.04 19.65 0.44
C GLN A 24 -10.21 18.90 -0.61
N ASP A 25 -10.45 19.15 -1.90
CA ASP A 25 -9.66 18.54 -2.99
C ASP A 25 -8.20 19.01 -2.99
N ARG A 26 -7.95 20.31 -2.77
CA ARG A 26 -6.58 20.82 -2.60
C ARG A 26 -5.86 20.19 -1.40
N SER A 27 -6.57 19.95 -0.30
CA SER A 27 -6.03 19.24 0.87
C SER A 27 -5.69 17.78 0.54
N ARG A 28 -6.55 17.06 -0.19
CA ARG A 28 -6.29 15.68 -0.65
C ARG A 28 -5.10 15.58 -1.61
N VAL A 29 -5.02 16.49 -2.59
CA VAL A 29 -3.88 16.57 -3.54
C VAL A 29 -2.57 16.89 -2.81
N THR A 30 -2.59 17.81 -1.85
CA THR A 30 -1.42 18.14 -1.02
C THR A 30 -0.96 16.93 -0.20
N ARG A 31 -1.90 16.20 0.43
CA ARG A 31 -1.60 14.95 1.15
C ARG A 31 -1.01 13.89 0.23
N LYS A 32 -1.57 13.66 -0.97
CA LYS A 32 -1.03 12.68 -1.94
C LYS A 32 0.42 13.00 -2.31
N ARG A 33 0.72 14.24 -2.69
CA ARG A 33 2.09 14.70 -3.05
C ARG A 33 3.09 14.50 -1.90
N LEU A 34 2.67 14.75 -0.65
CA LEU A 34 3.51 14.51 0.54
C LEU A 34 3.83 13.02 0.73
N LEU A 35 2.88 12.12 0.48
CA LEU A 35 3.06 10.68 0.65
C LEU A 35 3.97 10.09 -0.45
N GLU A 36 3.77 10.50 -1.71
CA GLU A 36 4.61 10.10 -2.84
C GLU A 36 6.06 10.60 -2.68
N ALA A 37 6.23 11.86 -2.27
CA ALA A 37 7.53 12.43 -1.95
C ALA A 37 8.18 11.73 -0.74
N ALA A 38 7.39 11.34 0.27
CA ALA A 38 7.89 10.61 1.43
C ALA A 38 8.46 9.23 1.08
N VAL A 39 7.75 8.43 0.27
CA VAL A 39 8.29 7.16 -0.22
C VAL A 39 9.56 7.37 -1.05
N SER A 40 9.58 8.39 -1.90
CA SER A 40 10.76 8.73 -2.71
C SER A 40 11.98 9.09 -1.85
N CYS A 41 11.79 9.95 -0.84
CA CYS A 41 12.85 10.31 0.12
C CYS A 41 13.38 9.09 0.88
N LEU A 42 12.50 8.23 1.41
CA LEU A 42 12.94 7.00 2.08
C LEU A 42 13.71 6.08 1.14
N ALA A 43 13.23 5.90 -0.10
CA ALA A 43 13.85 5.04 -1.09
C ALA A 43 15.23 5.55 -1.55
N GLU A 44 15.52 6.85 -1.47
CA GLU A 44 16.77 7.45 -1.95
C GLU A 44 17.76 7.81 -0.84
N HIS A 45 17.27 8.34 0.29
CA HIS A 45 18.07 8.91 1.37
C HIS A 45 17.97 8.10 2.67
N GLY A 46 17.15 7.06 2.71
CA GLY A 46 16.89 6.24 3.89
C GLY A 46 16.20 7.01 5.03
N TRP A 47 16.07 6.37 6.19
CA TRP A 47 15.38 6.93 7.35
C TRP A 47 16.04 8.20 7.89
N ALA A 48 17.38 8.22 8.01
CA ALA A 48 18.12 9.32 8.60
C ALA A 48 18.13 10.59 7.72
N GLY A 49 18.24 10.43 6.39
CA GLY A 49 18.22 11.56 5.45
C GLY A 49 16.82 12.13 5.17
N SER A 50 15.76 11.44 5.60
CA SER A 50 14.39 11.81 5.27
C SER A 50 13.71 12.52 6.45
N THR A 51 13.35 13.80 6.27
CA THR A 51 12.64 14.61 7.27
C THR A 51 11.37 15.23 6.69
N VAL A 52 10.42 15.64 7.54
CA VAL A 52 9.20 16.35 7.11
C VAL A 52 9.53 17.58 6.26
N SER A 53 10.63 18.29 6.55
CA SER A 53 11.09 19.44 5.75
C SER A 53 11.57 19.03 4.35
N VAL A 54 12.41 17.99 4.25
CA VAL A 54 12.92 17.45 2.97
C VAL A 54 11.77 16.92 2.11
N VAL A 55 10.79 16.25 2.73
CA VAL A 55 9.58 15.80 2.03
C VAL A 55 8.71 16.96 1.57
N ALA A 56 8.54 18.01 2.39
CA ALA A 56 7.77 19.19 2.01
C ALA A 56 8.37 19.91 0.80
N GLU A 57 9.69 20.12 0.82
CA GLU A 57 10.46 20.68 -0.30
C GLU A 57 10.27 19.84 -1.57
N ARG A 58 10.49 18.52 -1.48
CA ARG A 58 10.34 17.59 -2.61
C ARG A 58 8.91 17.53 -3.16
N ALA A 59 7.90 17.59 -2.28
CA ALA A 59 6.50 17.63 -2.67
C ALA A 59 6.10 18.99 -3.31
N GLY A 60 6.95 20.02 -3.21
CA GLY A 60 6.65 21.38 -3.66
C GLY A 60 5.59 22.06 -2.81
N VAL A 61 5.59 21.85 -1.49
CA VAL A 61 4.62 22.40 -0.54
C VAL A 61 5.31 23.10 0.63
N SER A 62 4.64 24.05 1.27
CA SER A 62 5.24 24.75 2.42
C SER A 62 5.41 23.83 3.63
N ARG A 63 6.46 24.07 4.43
CA ARG A 63 6.68 23.35 5.71
C ARG A 63 5.47 23.41 6.65
N GLY A 64 4.77 24.55 6.71
CA GLY A 64 3.57 24.70 7.52
C GLY A 64 2.40 23.85 7.02
N ALA A 65 2.21 23.74 5.70
CA ALA A 65 1.21 22.84 5.13
C ALA A 65 1.55 21.36 5.39
N ALA A 66 2.83 20.98 5.27
CA ALA A 66 3.27 19.63 5.60
C ALA A 66 3.03 19.28 7.09
N GLN A 67 3.38 20.18 8.01
CA GLN A 67 3.15 20.00 9.45
C GLN A 67 1.66 19.98 9.83
N HIS A 68 0.79 20.65 9.07
CA HIS A 68 -0.66 20.56 9.25
C HIS A 68 -1.19 19.16 8.91
N HIS A 69 -0.65 18.50 7.88
CA HIS A 69 -1.03 17.13 7.51
C HIS A 69 -0.37 16.06 8.39
N PHE A 70 0.91 16.23 8.76
CA PHE A 70 1.69 15.26 9.51
C PHE A 70 2.53 15.95 10.58
N ARG A 71 2.18 15.71 11.85
CA ARG A 71 2.85 16.35 13.00
C ARG A 71 4.23 15.79 13.25
N THR A 72 4.40 14.47 13.08
CA THR A 72 5.68 13.78 13.26
C THR A 72 6.16 13.17 11.94
N ARG A 73 7.45 12.87 11.89
CA ARG A 73 8.08 12.19 10.76
C ARG A 73 7.57 10.74 10.65
N GLU A 74 7.28 10.15 11.80
CA GLU A 74 6.83 8.78 12.01
C GLU A 74 5.38 8.62 11.51
N ASP A 75 4.50 9.60 11.76
CA ASP A 75 3.14 9.65 11.17
C ASP A 75 3.22 9.73 9.64
N LEU A 76 4.08 10.62 9.12
CA LEU A 76 4.26 10.83 7.67
C LEU A 76 4.70 9.54 6.96
N PHE A 77 5.77 8.89 7.45
CA PHE A 77 6.33 7.72 6.76
C PHE A 77 5.51 6.44 6.92
N THR A 78 4.86 6.25 8.07
CA THR A 78 3.92 5.13 8.24
C THR A 78 2.74 5.27 7.26
N ALA A 79 2.14 6.46 7.18
CA ALA A 79 1.06 6.74 6.23
C ALA A 79 1.52 6.69 4.76
N ALA A 80 2.78 7.04 4.47
CA ALA A 80 3.34 7.01 3.10
C ALA A 80 3.52 5.58 2.58
N VAL A 81 4.08 4.69 3.40
CA VAL A 81 4.24 3.28 3.05
C VAL A 81 2.87 2.59 2.95
N GLU A 82 1.94 2.89 3.87
CA GLU A 82 0.53 2.49 3.78
C GLU A 82 -0.10 2.88 2.44
N TYR A 83 -0.13 4.18 2.14
CA TYR A 83 -0.83 4.70 0.97
C TYR A 83 -0.31 4.11 -0.35
N VAL A 84 1.01 4.01 -0.50
CA VAL A 84 1.61 3.50 -1.74
C VAL A 84 1.55 1.96 -1.79
N ALA A 85 1.45 1.25 -0.66
CA ALA A 85 1.11 -0.16 -0.66
C ALA A 85 -0.34 -0.40 -1.13
N GLU A 86 -1.29 0.42 -0.68
CA GLU A 86 -2.70 0.36 -1.11
C GLU A 86 -2.85 0.66 -2.61
N GLU A 87 -2.20 1.71 -3.14
CA GLU A 87 -2.20 2.02 -4.58
C GLU A 87 -1.56 0.89 -5.41
N ARG A 88 -0.50 0.23 -4.91
CA ARG A 88 0.11 -0.94 -5.57
C ARG A 88 -0.78 -2.17 -5.55
N SER A 89 -1.46 -2.41 -4.43
CA SER A 89 -2.46 -3.49 -4.31
C SER A 89 -3.60 -3.32 -5.31
N LEU A 90 -4.09 -2.10 -5.48
CA LEU A 90 -5.08 -1.76 -6.51
C LEU A 90 -4.52 -1.94 -7.93
N ALA A 91 -3.30 -1.48 -8.20
CA ALA A 91 -2.64 -1.66 -9.49
C ALA A 91 -2.43 -3.13 -9.84
N LEU A 92 -2.03 -3.97 -8.87
CA LEU A 92 -1.87 -5.42 -9.07
C LEU A 92 -3.20 -6.10 -9.41
N ARG A 93 -4.30 -5.78 -8.71
CA ARG A 93 -5.64 -6.26 -9.08
C ARG A 93 -6.01 -5.82 -10.50
N ALA A 94 -5.67 -4.59 -10.90
CA ALA A 94 -5.98 -4.04 -12.23
C ALA A 94 -5.12 -4.62 -13.38
N LEU A 95 -4.03 -5.34 -13.12
CA LEU A 95 -3.28 -6.06 -14.16
C LEU A 95 -4.02 -7.28 -14.71
N PHE A 96 -5.01 -7.80 -13.96
CA PHE A 96 -5.71 -9.05 -14.26
C PHE A 96 -7.24 -8.86 -14.27
N PRO A 97 -7.81 -7.94 -15.08
CA PRO A 97 -9.22 -7.56 -15.02
C PRO A 97 -10.18 -8.71 -15.38
N GLU A 98 -9.78 -9.57 -16.32
CA GLU A 98 -10.52 -10.78 -16.72
C GLU A 98 -10.08 -12.03 -15.91
N GLY A 99 -9.27 -11.83 -14.87
CA GLY A 99 -8.53 -12.88 -14.17
C GLY A 99 -7.11 -13.10 -14.71
N PRO A 100 -6.36 -14.05 -14.13
CA PRO A 100 -4.97 -14.30 -14.46
C PRO A 100 -4.81 -14.91 -15.87
N ALA A 101 -3.83 -14.42 -16.64
CA ALA A 101 -3.52 -14.98 -17.96
C ALA A 101 -2.85 -16.36 -17.87
N ASP A 102 -1.88 -16.49 -16.96
CA ASP A 102 -1.37 -17.76 -16.44
C ASP A 102 -0.89 -17.56 -14.98
N ARG A 103 -0.64 -18.66 -14.26
CA ARG A 103 -0.19 -18.63 -12.86
C ARG A 103 1.20 -17.98 -12.72
N ARG A 104 2.05 -18.11 -13.74
CA ARG A 104 3.39 -17.53 -13.81
C ARG A 104 3.38 -16.01 -13.84
N ALA A 105 2.44 -15.40 -14.55
CA ALA A 105 2.26 -13.95 -14.64
C ALA A 105 1.85 -13.37 -13.27
N VAL A 106 1.00 -14.07 -12.53
CA VAL A 106 0.63 -13.71 -11.14
C VAL A 106 1.85 -13.78 -10.22
N VAL A 107 2.61 -14.88 -10.27
CA VAL A 107 3.86 -15.03 -9.48
C VAL A 107 4.86 -13.93 -9.81
N ALA A 108 5.05 -13.60 -11.09
CA ALA A 108 5.94 -12.52 -11.53
C ALA A 108 5.48 -11.15 -11.01
N ALA A 109 4.21 -10.81 -11.19
CA ALA A 109 3.64 -9.54 -10.75
C ALA A 109 3.67 -9.36 -9.22
N ILE A 110 3.47 -10.45 -8.46
CA ILE A 110 3.66 -10.48 -7.01
C ILE A 110 5.12 -10.23 -6.63
N VAL A 111 6.08 -10.89 -7.31
CA VAL A 111 7.51 -10.66 -7.07
C VAL A 111 7.91 -9.21 -7.37
N ASP A 112 7.34 -8.59 -8.40
CA ASP A 112 7.66 -7.21 -8.77
C ASP A 112 7.12 -6.15 -7.78
N LEU A 113 6.16 -6.49 -6.91
CA LEU A 113 5.84 -5.65 -5.75
C LEU A 113 7.05 -5.43 -4.84
N TYR A 114 7.93 -6.42 -4.72
CA TYR A 114 9.08 -6.44 -3.81
C TYR A 114 10.39 -5.99 -4.47
N THR A 115 10.45 -5.79 -5.79
CA THR A 115 11.69 -5.37 -6.47
C THR A 115 11.80 -3.84 -6.66
N GLY A 116 10.71 -3.08 -6.46
CA GLY A 116 10.65 -1.65 -6.74
C GLY A 116 10.89 -0.69 -5.54
N PRO A 117 10.89 0.64 -5.78
CA PRO A 117 11.26 1.66 -4.78
C PRO A 117 10.46 1.65 -3.47
N LEU A 118 9.16 1.29 -3.50
CA LEU A 118 8.37 1.16 -2.27
C LEU A 118 8.98 0.14 -1.30
N PHE A 119 9.45 -1.00 -1.81
CA PHE A 119 10.03 -2.04 -0.96
C PHE A 119 11.32 -1.55 -0.29
N ARG A 120 12.17 -0.82 -1.03
CA ARG A 120 13.34 -0.15 -0.46
C ARG A 120 12.96 0.87 0.63
N ALA A 121 11.91 1.67 0.41
CA ALA A 121 11.40 2.59 1.43
C ALA A 121 10.87 1.87 2.67
N ALA A 122 10.09 0.79 2.49
CA ALA A 122 9.56 -0.04 3.57
C ALA A 122 10.67 -0.71 4.38
N LEU A 123 11.73 -1.21 3.73
CA LEU A 123 12.92 -1.74 4.41
C LEU A 123 13.62 -0.72 5.28
N HIS A 124 13.79 0.52 4.81
CA HIS A 124 14.34 1.60 5.64
C HIS A 124 13.45 1.90 6.86
N LEU A 125 12.12 1.81 6.72
CA LEU A 125 11.18 1.95 7.83
C LEU A 125 11.23 0.76 8.81
N TRP A 126 11.38 -0.48 8.31
CA TRP A 126 11.55 -1.68 9.14
C TRP A 126 12.86 -1.65 9.94
N VAL A 127 13.97 -1.24 9.32
CA VAL A 127 15.26 -1.07 10.01
C VAL A 127 15.24 0.08 11.01
N ALA A 128 14.46 1.13 10.78
CA ALA A 128 14.20 2.14 11.82
C ALA A 128 13.42 1.53 13.00
N ALA A 129 12.31 0.84 12.72
CA ALA A 129 11.44 0.22 13.71
C ALA A 129 12.11 -0.89 14.55
N SER A 130 13.12 -1.59 14.02
CA SER A 130 13.90 -2.54 14.82
C SER A 130 14.69 -1.83 15.92
N ASN A 131 15.17 -0.61 15.66
CA ASN A 131 16.03 0.16 16.56
C ASN A 131 15.30 1.22 17.41
N GLU A 132 14.09 1.63 17.01
CA GLU A 132 13.29 2.67 17.68
C GLU A 132 12.02 2.09 18.32
N ASP A 133 12.03 1.89 19.65
CA ASP A 133 10.91 1.27 20.40
C ASP A 133 9.56 1.99 20.23
N GLN A 134 9.56 3.31 20.01
CA GLN A 134 8.33 4.10 19.81
C GLN A 134 7.73 3.91 18.41
N LEU A 135 8.57 3.57 17.42
CA LEU A 135 8.16 3.35 16.04
C LEU A 135 7.71 1.90 15.82
N ARG A 136 8.30 0.94 16.55
CA ARG A 136 8.05 -0.49 16.40
C ARG A 136 6.56 -0.88 16.37
N PRO A 137 5.69 -0.46 17.32
CA PRO A 137 4.29 -0.89 17.32
C PRO A 137 3.53 -0.45 16.05
N ARG A 138 3.75 0.80 15.63
CA ARG A 138 3.12 1.40 14.44
C ARG A 138 3.50 0.65 13.16
N VAL A 139 4.78 0.28 13.05
CA VAL A 139 5.30 -0.40 11.86
C VAL A 139 4.91 -1.87 11.84
N THR A 140 4.86 -2.55 12.99
CA THR A 140 4.32 -3.93 13.07
C THR A 140 2.82 -3.98 12.75
N GLU A 141 2.03 -3.00 13.21
CA GLU A 141 0.60 -2.91 12.87
C GLU A 141 0.39 -2.69 11.36
N LEU A 142 1.19 -1.78 10.77
CA LEU A 142 1.22 -1.54 9.33
C LEU A 142 1.59 -2.80 8.54
N GLU A 143 2.69 -3.47 8.91
CA GLU A 143 3.19 -4.67 8.23
C GLU A 143 2.15 -5.79 8.29
N ALA A 144 1.55 -6.03 9.46
CA ALA A 144 0.51 -7.04 9.61
C ALA A 144 -0.74 -6.74 8.77
N ARG A 145 -1.12 -5.47 8.60
CA ARG A 145 -2.27 -5.08 7.77
C ARG A 145 -1.97 -5.19 6.27
N VAL A 146 -0.83 -4.67 5.83
CA VAL A 146 -0.39 -4.76 4.42
C VAL A 146 -0.15 -6.22 4.02
N GLY A 147 0.50 -7.01 4.88
CA GLY A 147 0.72 -8.44 4.66
C GLY A 147 -0.58 -9.22 4.51
N ARG A 148 -1.58 -8.99 5.37
CA ARG A 148 -2.92 -9.59 5.22
C ARG A 148 -3.58 -9.24 3.90
N GLU A 149 -3.49 -7.99 3.44
CA GLU A 149 -4.13 -7.58 2.19
C GLU A 149 -3.38 -8.14 0.96
N THR A 150 -2.05 -8.09 0.94
CA THR A 150 -1.24 -8.72 -0.11
C THR A 150 -1.52 -10.23 -0.20
N HIS A 151 -1.69 -10.91 0.93
CA HIS A 151 -2.06 -12.32 0.98
C HIS A 151 -3.46 -12.58 0.40
N ARG A 152 -4.47 -11.77 0.71
CA ARG A 152 -5.80 -11.89 0.07
C ARG A 152 -5.71 -11.69 -1.43
N ILE A 153 -4.97 -10.69 -1.88
CA ILE A 153 -4.76 -10.43 -3.32
C ILE A 153 -4.09 -11.62 -4.00
N ALA A 154 -3.10 -12.23 -3.36
CA ALA A 154 -2.45 -13.43 -3.88
C ALA A 154 -3.43 -14.62 -3.96
N VAL A 155 -4.24 -14.85 -2.92
CA VAL A 155 -5.31 -15.89 -2.94
C VAL A 155 -6.32 -15.64 -4.05
N ASP A 156 -6.85 -14.41 -4.15
CA ASP A 156 -7.82 -13.99 -5.18
C ASP A 156 -7.27 -14.21 -6.61
N LEU A 157 -6.05 -13.75 -6.87
CA LEU A 157 -5.41 -13.81 -8.20
C LEU A 157 -4.95 -15.22 -8.59
N LEU A 158 -4.50 -16.03 -7.62
CA LEU A 158 -4.14 -17.43 -7.85
C LEU A 158 -5.37 -18.35 -7.89
N ARG A 159 -6.56 -17.84 -7.55
CA ARG A 159 -7.81 -18.61 -7.34
C ARG A 159 -7.62 -19.76 -6.35
N ALA A 160 -6.86 -19.50 -5.28
CA ALA A 160 -6.42 -20.52 -4.35
C ALA A 160 -7.52 -20.87 -3.33
N ASP A 161 -7.82 -22.17 -3.18
CA ASP A 161 -8.72 -22.67 -2.13
C ASP A 161 -7.94 -22.96 -0.84
N GLU A 162 -7.95 -22.01 0.10
CA GLU A 162 -7.28 -22.15 1.41
C GLU A 162 -7.91 -23.23 2.32
N THR A 163 -9.03 -23.88 1.93
CA THR A 163 -9.56 -25.03 2.69
C THR A 163 -8.79 -26.32 2.40
N VAL A 164 -8.03 -26.37 1.30
CA VAL A 164 -7.15 -27.49 0.96
C VAL A 164 -5.83 -27.38 1.77
N PRO A 165 -5.42 -28.41 2.52
CA PRO A 165 -4.20 -28.38 3.32
C PRO A 165 -2.95 -28.04 2.50
N GLY A 166 -2.14 -27.09 2.96
CA GLY A 166 -0.90 -26.67 2.31
C GLY A 166 -1.05 -25.55 1.29
N VAL A 167 -2.27 -25.23 0.84
CA VAL A 167 -2.50 -24.12 -0.12
C VAL A 167 -2.13 -22.77 0.51
N ARG A 168 -2.64 -22.51 1.71
CA ARG A 168 -2.33 -21.31 2.50
C ARG A 168 -0.83 -21.13 2.72
N GLU A 169 -0.15 -22.19 3.14
CA GLU A 169 1.30 -22.20 3.37
C GLU A 169 2.08 -21.95 2.07
N SER A 170 1.58 -22.44 0.93
CA SER A 170 2.21 -22.23 -0.39
C SER A 170 2.03 -20.79 -0.89
N VAL A 171 0.86 -20.18 -0.69
CA VAL A 171 0.63 -18.76 -0.99
C VAL A 171 1.49 -17.86 -0.09
N GLN A 172 1.57 -18.16 1.21
CA GLN A 172 2.46 -17.44 2.12
C GLN A 172 3.95 -17.63 1.74
N GLY A 173 4.35 -18.85 1.37
CA GLY A 173 5.70 -19.16 0.89
C GLY A 173 6.10 -18.44 -0.40
N LEU A 174 5.14 -18.17 -1.29
CA LEU A 174 5.34 -17.27 -2.43
C LEU A 174 5.68 -15.84 -1.97
N LEU A 175 4.92 -15.28 -1.03
CA LEU A 175 5.16 -13.93 -0.51
C LEU A 175 6.49 -13.79 0.23
N ASP A 176 6.85 -14.79 1.04
CA ASP A 176 8.11 -14.78 1.78
C ASP A 176 9.31 -14.95 0.86
N MET A 177 9.20 -15.80 -0.18
CA MET A 177 10.20 -15.87 -1.24
C MET A 177 10.28 -14.55 -2.03
N ALA A 178 9.15 -13.95 -2.39
CA ALA A 178 9.11 -12.67 -3.11
C ALA A 178 9.82 -11.55 -2.32
N ARG A 179 9.55 -11.46 -1.01
CA ARG A 179 10.25 -10.55 -0.08
C ARG A 179 11.76 -10.82 -0.06
N GLY A 180 12.18 -12.10 -0.04
CA GLY A 180 13.59 -12.51 -0.09
C GLY A 180 14.30 -12.17 -1.41
N LEU A 181 13.63 -12.33 -2.54
CA LEU A 181 14.15 -11.94 -3.86
C LEU A 181 14.26 -10.41 -3.99
N GLY A 182 13.29 -9.67 -3.45
CA GLY A 182 13.34 -8.21 -3.34
C GLY A 182 14.55 -7.73 -2.53
N LEU A 183 14.86 -8.39 -1.42
CA LEU A 183 16.02 -8.08 -0.57
C LEU A 183 17.35 -8.31 -1.31
N ALA A 184 17.47 -9.44 -2.03
CA ALA A 184 18.67 -9.74 -2.83
C ALA A 184 18.91 -8.72 -3.96
N ASN A 185 17.84 -8.21 -4.57
CA ASN A 185 17.88 -7.24 -5.66
C ASN A 185 18.46 -5.86 -5.27
N LEU A 186 18.66 -5.59 -3.97
CA LEU A 186 19.26 -4.33 -3.49
C LEU A 186 20.78 -4.27 -3.65
N LEU A 187 21.44 -5.42 -3.75
CA LEU A 187 22.91 -5.52 -3.74
C LEU A 187 23.47 -5.94 -5.11
N THR A 188 22.73 -6.73 -5.86
CA THR A 188 23.16 -7.31 -7.16
C THR A 188 21.99 -7.39 -8.13
N ASP A 189 22.22 -7.10 -9.41
CA ASP A 189 21.25 -7.45 -10.46
C ASP A 189 21.21 -8.97 -10.64
N ASP A 190 20.15 -9.56 -10.10
CA ASP A 190 19.93 -11.00 -10.08
C ASP A 190 18.77 -11.41 -11.01
N THR A 191 18.45 -10.58 -12.00
CA THR A 191 17.26 -10.73 -12.87
C THR A 191 17.17 -12.11 -13.54
N GLY A 192 18.30 -12.65 -14.03
CA GLY A 192 18.35 -13.99 -14.62
C GLY A 192 18.10 -15.13 -13.63
N ARG A 193 18.51 -14.99 -12.36
CA ARG A 193 18.23 -15.95 -11.29
C ARG A 193 16.78 -15.84 -10.83
N ARG A 194 16.30 -14.61 -10.61
CA ARG A 194 14.91 -14.29 -10.24
C ARG A 194 13.92 -14.89 -11.23
N ALA A 195 14.14 -14.74 -12.54
CA ALA A 195 13.28 -15.31 -13.57
C ALA A 195 13.17 -16.84 -13.54
N LYS A 196 14.26 -17.55 -13.19
CA LYS A 196 14.26 -19.02 -13.01
C LYS A 196 13.51 -19.44 -11.75
N VAL A 197 13.71 -18.71 -10.65
CA VAL A 197 13.01 -18.98 -9.38
C VAL A 197 11.50 -18.73 -9.52
N VAL A 198 11.09 -17.63 -10.16
CA VAL A 198 9.69 -17.35 -10.52
C VAL A 198 9.08 -18.47 -11.36
N ALA A 199 9.80 -18.99 -12.36
CA ALA A 199 9.33 -20.10 -13.17
C ALA A 199 9.12 -21.39 -12.35
N GLN A 200 10.04 -21.70 -11.44
CA GLN A 200 9.97 -22.90 -10.60
C GLN A 200 8.83 -22.82 -9.58
N TRP A 201 8.61 -21.66 -8.95
CA TRP A 201 7.51 -21.50 -8.00
C TRP A 201 6.14 -21.48 -8.67
N ALA A 202 6.04 -20.95 -9.89
CA ALA A 202 4.81 -21.06 -10.68
C ALA A 202 4.42 -22.53 -10.91
N ALA A 203 5.35 -23.37 -11.39
CA ALA A 203 5.10 -24.78 -11.63
C ALA A 203 4.72 -25.56 -10.35
N LEU A 204 5.38 -25.28 -9.22
CA LEU A 204 5.05 -25.92 -7.95
C LEU A 204 3.71 -25.44 -7.36
N LEU A 205 3.30 -24.21 -7.66
CA LEU A 205 1.93 -23.75 -7.37
C LEU A 205 0.91 -24.33 -8.36
N ASP A 206 1.31 -24.71 -9.58
CA ASP A 206 0.44 -25.47 -10.50
C ASP A 206 0.10 -26.84 -9.91
N ASP A 207 1.10 -27.57 -9.39
CA ASP A 207 0.90 -28.88 -8.75
C ASP A 207 0.03 -28.81 -7.47
N VAL A 208 0.15 -27.73 -6.68
CA VAL A 208 -0.56 -27.56 -5.40
C VAL A 208 -1.99 -27.04 -5.56
N LEU A 209 -2.24 -26.18 -6.56
CA LEU A 209 -3.53 -25.51 -6.74
C LEU A 209 -4.44 -26.17 -7.79
N GLY A 210 -3.89 -27.01 -8.67
CA GLY A 210 -4.59 -27.58 -9.84
C GLY A 210 -4.87 -26.59 -10.96
#